data_AF-A0A6J8DRE5-F1
#
_entry.id   AF-A0A6J8DRE5-F1
#
_cell.length_a   1.000
_cell.length_b   1.000
_cell.length_c   1.000
_cell.angle_alpha   90.00
_cell.angle_beta   90.00
_cell.angle_gamma   90.00
#
_symmetry.space_group_name_H-M   'P 1'
#
loop_
_entity.id
_entity.type
_entity.pdbx_description
1 polymer ?
#
loop_
_entity_poly.entity_id
_entity_poly.type
_entity_poly.pdbx_seq_one_letter_code
_entity_poly.pdbx_strand_id
1 'polypeptide(L)'
;MLGDQSDTDIVANSLHNSMTTYKFFFMLYFLSDLFGKINQLSKSLQKRDLSYATVKQLVDSFLMAIEAEYLTELPSFGPLCAEFLKSTDQSDSFSTITFKHNHRDIHLKTRAVQCAQLIHDNICDRFPDNKIFEAFSVFESSNFPSSVADLPCYGEQQLECLGDHYSIVNQEELQIEWGIFNYLIFNSYKGLSFADLLTAIISRKDQFPNAISLMEISRVLPVSSVECERGFSRQNIIKTKLRCSLGIDALDQIMRISLVGIDVKDFDPVPAIHKWQSVCNRHVYQNNAFSKLMNIKS
;
A
#
# COMPACT_ATOMS: atom_id res chain seq x y z
N MET A 1 -49.51 15.74 12.60
CA MET A 1 -48.39 14.87 13.03
C MET A 1 -48.68 13.37 12.82
N LEU A 2 -49.63 12.98 11.95
CA LEU A 2 -49.95 11.56 11.68
C LEU A 2 -49.42 11.04 10.33
N GLY A 3 -48.84 11.90 9.48
CA GLY A 3 -48.33 11.52 8.15
C GLY A 3 -46.88 11.04 8.13
N ASP A 4 -46.08 11.36 9.15
CA ASP A 4 -44.64 11.06 9.18
C ASP A 4 -44.35 9.61 9.65
N GLN A 5 -45.22 9.06 10.51
CA GLN A 5 -45.10 7.67 11.00
C GLN A 5 -45.49 6.63 9.94
N SER A 6 -46.51 6.89 9.11
CA SER A 6 -46.92 5.96 8.05
C SER A 6 -45.86 5.80 6.97
N ASP A 7 -45.19 6.89 6.59
CA ASP A 7 -44.12 6.85 5.59
C ASP A 7 -42.88 6.14 6.13
N THR A 8 -42.56 6.33 7.40
CA THR A 8 -41.46 5.62 8.08
C THR A 8 -41.72 4.11 8.14
N ASP A 9 -42.96 3.68 8.43
CA ASP A 9 -43.36 2.27 8.48
C ASP A 9 -43.35 1.61 7.09
N ILE A 10 -43.70 2.35 6.03
CA ILE A 10 -43.61 1.88 4.64
C ILE A 10 -42.14 1.66 4.24
N VAL A 11 -41.27 2.61 4.57
CA VAL A 11 -39.82 2.50 4.28
C VAL A 11 -39.20 1.33 5.06
N ALA A 12 -39.53 1.19 6.35
CA ALA A 12 -39.04 0.10 7.18
C ALA A 12 -39.47 -1.27 6.65
N ASN A 13 -40.74 -1.42 6.24
CA ASN A 13 -41.24 -2.67 5.64
C ASN A 13 -40.58 -2.97 4.29
N SER A 14 -40.38 -1.96 3.44
CA SER A 14 -39.67 -2.11 2.16
C SER A 14 -38.23 -2.60 2.36
N LEU A 15 -37.48 -1.97 3.28
CA LEU A 15 -36.11 -2.37 3.62
C LEU A 15 -36.07 -3.78 4.18
N HIS A 16 -36.96 -4.10 5.12
CA HIS A 16 -37.05 -5.43 5.71
C HIS A 16 -37.35 -6.49 4.63
N ASN A 17 -38.24 -6.21 3.68
CA ASN A 17 -38.51 -7.11 2.55
C ASN A 17 -37.27 -7.32 1.68
N SER A 18 -36.48 -6.28 1.42
CA SER A 18 -35.24 -6.36 0.64
C SER A 18 -34.15 -7.15 1.38
N MET A 19 -33.95 -6.88 2.67
CA MET A 19 -32.90 -7.48 3.50
C MET A 19 -33.19 -8.93 3.91
N THR A 20 -34.43 -9.40 3.75
CA THR A 20 -34.85 -10.79 4.03
C THR A 20 -34.94 -11.67 2.77
N THR A 21 -34.35 -11.25 1.65
CA THR A 21 -34.28 -12.05 0.43
C THR A 21 -33.05 -12.96 0.41
N TYR A 22 -33.16 -14.12 -0.24
CA TYR A 22 -32.01 -15.00 -0.49
C TYR A 22 -30.85 -14.25 -1.15
N LYS A 23 -31.17 -13.42 -2.15
CA LYS A 23 -30.22 -12.60 -2.90
C LYS A 23 -29.39 -11.69 -1.99
N PHE A 24 -30.03 -11.03 -1.02
CA PHE A 24 -29.34 -10.13 -0.10
C PHE A 24 -28.31 -10.88 0.73
N PHE A 25 -28.70 -12.00 1.34
CA PHE A 25 -27.78 -12.82 2.13
C PHE A 25 -26.65 -13.40 1.29
N PHE A 26 -26.95 -13.95 0.12
CA PHE A 26 -25.93 -14.43 -0.80
C PHE A 26 -24.88 -13.35 -1.11
N MET A 27 -25.32 -12.14 -1.49
CA MET A 27 -24.42 -11.03 -1.77
C MET A 27 -23.65 -10.57 -0.54
N LEU A 28 -24.27 -10.56 0.63
CA LEU A 28 -23.61 -10.18 1.88
C LEU A 28 -22.45 -11.12 2.20
N TYR A 29 -22.68 -12.44 2.15
CA TYR A 29 -21.64 -13.44 2.41
C TYR A 29 -20.56 -13.43 1.33
N PHE A 30 -20.96 -13.40 0.05
CA PHE A 30 -20.04 -13.28 -1.08
C PHE A 30 -19.12 -12.05 -0.96
N LEU A 31 -19.69 -10.86 -0.72
CA LEU A 31 -18.90 -9.63 -0.59
C LEU A 31 -18.04 -9.65 0.67
N SER A 32 -18.52 -10.25 1.77
CA SER A 32 -17.73 -10.39 3.00
C SER A 32 -16.45 -11.20 2.75
N ASP A 33 -16.55 -12.36 2.10
CA ASP A 33 -15.39 -13.19 1.78
C ASP A 33 -14.46 -12.50 0.78
N LEU A 34 -15.02 -11.94 -0.29
CA LEU A 34 -14.25 -11.27 -1.35
C LEU A 34 -13.52 -10.02 -0.83
N PHE A 35 -14.22 -9.14 -0.10
CA PHE A 35 -13.60 -7.97 0.52
C PHE A 35 -12.63 -8.36 1.63
N GLY A 36 -12.84 -9.49 2.31
CA GLY A 36 -11.88 -10.05 3.24
C GLY A 36 -10.52 -10.28 2.58
N LYS A 37 -10.50 -10.93 1.41
CA LYS A 37 -9.27 -11.17 0.63
C LYS A 37 -8.63 -9.87 0.12
N ILE A 38 -9.43 -8.96 -0.44
CA ILE A 38 -8.93 -7.66 -0.92
C ILE A 38 -8.31 -6.86 0.23
N ASN A 39 -8.95 -6.85 1.40
CA ASN A 39 -8.45 -6.16 2.58
C ASN A 39 -7.12 -6.76 3.07
N GLN A 40 -6.97 -8.09 3.00
CA GLN A 40 -5.71 -8.74 3.34
C GLN A 40 -4.58 -8.32 2.39
N LEU A 41 -4.83 -8.30 1.08
CA LEU A 41 -3.87 -7.81 0.09
C LEU A 41 -3.53 -6.34 0.34
N SER A 42 -4.54 -5.48 0.45
CA SER A 42 -4.39 -4.04 0.71
C SER A 42 -3.53 -3.76 1.95
N LYS A 43 -3.80 -4.42 3.07
CA LYS A 43 -3.01 -4.27 4.30
C LYS A 43 -1.58 -4.77 4.14
N SER A 44 -1.38 -5.84 3.37
CA SER A 44 -0.05 -6.39 3.12
C SER A 44 0.80 -5.45 2.26
N LEU A 45 0.18 -4.78 1.28
CA LEU A 45 0.80 -3.75 0.44
C LEU A 45 1.03 -2.41 1.18
N GLN A 46 0.40 -2.22 2.34
CA GLN A 46 0.61 -1.07 3.22
C GLN A 46 1.77 -1.26 4.22
N LYS A 47 2.68 -2.21 3.99
CA LYS A 47 3.92 -2.32 4.76
C LYS A 47 4.98 -1.36 4.19
N ARG A 48 5.82 -0.79 5.07
CA ARG A 48 6.86 0.19 4.67
C ARG A 48 8.01 -0.43 3.90
N ASP A 49 8.48 -1.58 4.34
CA ASP A 49 9.65 -2.26 3.77
C ASP A 49 9.18 -3.40 2.86
N LEU A 50 8.50 -3.04 1.77
CA LEU A 50 8.09 -3.99 0.74
C LEU A 50 9.09 -3.96 -0.41
N SER A 51 9.54 -5.14 -0.78
CA SER A 51 10.25 -5.36 -2.03
C SER A 51 9.28 -5.72 -3.15
N TYR A 52 9.67 -5.49 -4.40
CA TYR A 52 8.83 -5.85 -5.54
C TYR A 52 8.56 -7.35 -5.59
N ALA A 53 9.55 -8.19 -5.28
CA ALA A 53 9.36 -9.64 -5.22
C ALA A 53 8.26 -10.03 -4.22
N THR A 54 8.26 -9.39 -3.04
CA THR A 54 7.22 -9.60 -2.03
C THR A 54 5.85 -9.14 -2.55
N VAL A 55 5.77 -7.99 -3.22
CA VAL A 55 4.52 -7.52 -3.83
C VAL A 55 4.00 -8.51 -4.86
N LYS A 56 4.85 -8.99 -5.76
CA LYS A 56 4.48 -9.98 -6.76
C LYS A 56 3.97 -11.27 -6.12
N GLN A 57 4.67 -11.81 -5.13
CA GLN A 57 4.21 -13.00 -4.39
C GLN A 57 2.83 -12.81 -3.74
N LEU A 58 2.57 -11.63 -3.15
CA LEU A 58 1.27 -11.32 -2.53
C LEU A 58 0.15 -11.20 -3.57
N VAL A 59 0.44 -10.55 -4.70
CA VAL A 59 -0.51 -10.41 -5.82
C VAL A 59 -0.81 -11.76 -6.45
N ASP A 60 0.21 -12.55 -6.79
CA ASP A 60 0.07 -13.88 -7.39
C ASP A 60 -0.73 -14.79 -6.44
N SER A 61 -0.42 -14.78 -5.14
CA SER A 61 -1.18 -15.55 -4.14
C SER A 61 -2.66 -15.13 -4.06
N PHE A 62 -2.95 -13.82 -4.18
CA PHE A 62 -4.32 -13.32 -4.21
C PHE A 62 -5.05 -13.78 -5.48
N LEU A 63 -4.42 -13.63 -6.65
CA LEU A 63 -5.00 -14.01 -7.94
C LEU A 63 -5.31 -15.51 -7.98
N MET A 64 -4.36 -16.36 -7.55
CA MET A 64 -4.57 -17.81 -7.44
C MET A 64 -5.74 -18.16 -6.51
N ALA A 65 -5.90 -17.44 -5.40
CA ALA A 65 -7.03 -17.66 -4.50
C ALA A 65 -8.37 -17.24 -5.12
N ILE A 66 -8.41 -16.15 -5.90
CA ILE A 66 -9.62 -15.73 -6.64
C ILE A 66 -9.97 -16.77 -7.71
N GLU A 67 -8.99 -17.22 -8.48
CA GLU A 67 -9.18 -18.25 -9.50
C GLU A 67 -9.74 -19.54 -8.91
N ALA A 68 -9.13 -20.04 -7.83
CA ALA A 68 -9.51 -21.30 -7.20
C ALA A 68 -10.89 -21.30 -6.53
N GLU A 69 -11.33 -20.16 -5.97
CA GLU A 69 -12.56 -20.08 -5.19
C GLU A 69 -13.75 -19.45 -5.93
N TYR A 70 -13.49 -18.61 -6.94
CA TYR A 70 -14.52 -17.77 -7.58
C TYR A 70 -14.67 -17.99 -9.09
N LEU A 71 -13.60 -18.40 -9.79
CA LEU A 71 -13.57 -18.48 -11.26
C LEU A 71 -13.53 -19.92 -11.78
N THR A 72 -13.90 -20.89 -10.95
CA THR A 72 -14.02 -22.31 -11.33
C THR A 72 -15.40 -22.63 -11.89
N GLU A 73 -15.58 -23.84 -12.45
CA GLU A 73 -16.88 -24.32 -12.93
C GLU A 73 -17.94 -24.37 -11.81
N LEU A 74 -17.51 -24.67 -10.58
CA LEU A 74 -18.35 -24.76 -9.38
C LEU A 74 -17.74 -23.90 -8.26
N PRO A 75 -17.93 -22.57 -8.29
CA PRO A 75 -17.30 -21.67 -7.35
C PRO A 75 -17.88 -21.83 -5.94
N SER A 76 -16.99 -21.84 -4.94
CA SER A 76 -17.35 -21.86 -3.52
C SER A 76 -17.66 -20.46 -3.00
N PHE A 77 -17.14 -19.41 -3.67
CA PHE A 77 -17.28 -18.01 -3.32
C PHE A 77 -16.75 -17.65 -1.92
N GLY A 78 -15.75 -18.41 -1.44
CA GLY A 78 -15.19 -18.25 -0.11
C GLY A 78 -15.91 -19.07 0.98
N PRO A 79 -15.32 -19.15 2.18
CA PRO A 79 -15.77 -20.05 3.23
C PRO A 79 -17.16 -19.73 3.78
N LEU A 80 -17.46 -18.44 4.02
CA LEU A 80 -18.76 -18.03 4.58
C LEU A 80 -19.88 -18.21 3.54
N CYS A 81 -19.62 -17.85 2.29
CA CYS A 81 -20.57 -18.05 1.20
C CYS A 81 -20.80 -19.55 0.96
N ALA A 82 -19.76 -20.37 1.00
CA ALA A 82 -19.90 -21.82 0.87
C ALA A 82 -20.76 -22.44 1.98
N GLU A 83 -20.61 -21.99 3.24
CA GLU A 83 -21.46 -22.43 4.35
C GLU A 83 -22.92 -21.99 4.17
N PHE A 84 -23.13 -20.74 3.73
CA PHE A 84 -24.46 -20.24 3.38
C PHE A 84 -25.10 -21.07 2.25
N LEU A 85 -24.37 -21.38 1.19
CA LEU A 85 -24.87 -22.19 0.07
C LEU A 85 -25.24 -23.61 0.53
N LYS A 86 -24.42 -24.24 1.38
CA LYS A 86 -24.71 -25.58 1.93
C LYS A 86 -25.95 -25.59 2.83
N SER A 87 -26.06 -24.63 3.74
CA SER A 87 -27.18 -24.55 4.69
C SER A 87 -28.50 -24.17 4.02
N THR A 88 -28.45 -23.50 2.88
CA THR A 88 -29.64 -23.10 2.12
C THR A 88 -29.96 -24.03 0.96
N ASP A 89 -29.21 -25.11 0.71
CA ASP A 89 -29.41 -25.97 -0.46
C ASP A 89 -30.83 -26.58 -0.52
N GLN A 90 -31.40 -26.94 0.64
CA GLN A 90 -32.76 -27.49 0.76
C GLN A 90 -33.65 -26.72 1.75
N SER A 91 -33.23 -25.52 2.17
CA SER A 91 -33.94 -24.72 3.17
C SER A 91 -34.36 -23.37 2.61
N ASP A 92 -35.60 -22.97 2.91
CA ASP A 92 -36.15 -21.63 2.66
C ASP A 92 -35.87 -20.67 3.83
N SER A 93 -35.04 -21.11 4.78
CA SER A 93 -34.61 -20.32 5.93
C SER A 93 -33.11 -20.41 6.11
N PHE A 94 -32.54 -19.34 6.65
CA PHE A 94 -31.18 -19.31 7.13
C PHE A 94 -31.15 -18.66 8.51
N SER A 95 -30.59 -19.36 9.50
CA SER A 95 -30.66 -18.99 10.92
C SER A 95 -32.11 -18.82 11.40
N THR A 96 -32.51 -17.63 11.84
CA THR A 96 -33.88 -17.31 12.31
C THR A 96 -34.77 -16.68 11.23
N ILE A 97 -34.25 -16.50 10.01
CA ILE A 97 -34.92 -15.75 8.95
C ILE A 97 -35.45 -16.72 7.89
N THR A 98 -36.75 -16.68 7.63
CA THR A 98 -37.37 -17.30 6.46
C THR A 98 -37.35 -16.31 5.30
N PHE A 99 -36.88 -16.74 4.13
CA PHE A 99 -36.77 -15.86 2.97
C PHE A 99 -38.15 -15.46 2.47
N LYS A 100 -38.44 -14.16 2.38
CA LYS A 100 -39.69 -13.67 1.77
C LYS A 100 -39.74 -13.95 0.27
N HIS A 101 -38.58 -13.97 -0.37
CA HIS A 101 -38.39 -14.35 -1.77
C HIS A 101 -37.15 -15.24 -1.89
N ASN A 102 -37.35 -16.52 -2.22
CA ASN A 102 -36.28 -17.50 -2.44
C ASN A 102 -35.97 -17.69 -3.93
N HIS A 103 -35.70 -16.59 -4.65
CA HIS A 103 -35.26 -16.66 -6.04
C HIS A 103 -33.77 -16.98 -6.11
N ARG A 104 -33.45 -18.27 -6.21
CA ARG A 104 -32.09 -18.79 -6.43
C ARG A 104 -31.73 -18.71 -7.91
N ASP A 105 -31.78 -17.50 -8.43
CA ASP A 105 -31.54 -17.23 -9.84
C ASP A 105 -30.09 -17.57 -10.21
N ILE A 106 -29.91 -18.36 -11.28
CA ILE A 106 -28.59 -18.68 -11.85
C ILE A 106 -27.81 -17.40 -12.21
N HIS A 107 -28.52 -16.34 -12.61
CA HIS A 107 -27.92 -15.04 -12.92
C HIS A 107 -27.24 -14.39 -11.71
N LEU A 108 -27.63 -14.74 -10.48
CA LEU A 108 -26.98 -14.22 -9.28
C LEU A 108 -25.56 -14.75 -9.13
N LYS A 109 -25.38 -16.06 -9.30
CA LYS A 109 -24.05 -16.69 -9.30
C LYS A 109 -23.21 -16.19 -10.47
N THR A 110 -23.80 -16.08 -11.67
CA THR A 110 -23.11 -15.50 -12.84
C THR A 110 -22.61 -14.08 -12.57
N ARG A 111 -23.41 -13.23 -11.92
CA ARG A 111 -22.98 -11.86 -11.55
C ARG A 111 -21.88 -11.86 -10.49
N ALA A 112 -21.91 -12.78 -9.54
CA ALA A 112 -20.83 -12.93 -8.55
C ALA A 112 -19.51 -13.31 -9.21
N VAL A 113 -19.53 -14.28 -10.14
CA VAL A 113 -18.36 -14.64 -10.96
C VAL A 113 -17.86 -13.45 -11.76
N GLN A 114 -18.75 -12.73 -12.45
CA GLN A 114 -18.38 -11.51 -13.19
C GLN A 114 -17.74 -10.44 -12.30
N CYS A 115 -18.25 -10.24 -11.09
CA CYS A 115 -17.67 -9.30 -10.14
C CYS A 115 -16.25 -9.73 -9.71
N ALA A 116 -16.06 -11.02 -9.43
CA ALA A 116 -14.74 -11.56 -9.09
C ALA A 116 -13.76 -11.46 -10.27
N GLN A 117 -14.22 -11.72 -11.50
CA GLN A 117 -13.42 -11.57 -12.71
C GLN A 117 -12.96 -10.12 -12.90
N LEU A 118 -13.87 -9.15 -12.74
CA LEU A 118 -13.51 -7.74 -12.84
C LEU A 118 -12.42 -7.36 -11.82
N ILE A 119 -12.51 -7.86 -10.59
CA ILE A 119 -11.47 -7.61 -9.57
C ILE A 119 -10.15 -8.27 -9.95
N HIS A 120 -10.19 -9.51 -10.44
CA HIS A 120 -9.01 -10.22 -10.94
C HIS A 120 -8.32 -9.41 -12.05
N ASP A 121 -9.06 -9.05 -13.10
CA ASP A 121 -8.55 -8.29 -14.25
C ASP A 121 -7.96 -6.94 -13.81
N ASN A 122 -8.63 -6.22 -12.91
CA ASN A 122 -8.14 -4.93 -12.39
C ASN A 122 -6.84 -5.08 -11.60
N ILE A 123 -6.65 -6.19 -10.90
CA ILE A 123 -5.39 -6.46 -10.17
C ILE A 123 -4.28 -6.83 -11.14
N CYS A 124 -4.57 -7.66 -12.16
CA CYS A 124 -3.63 -7.97 -13.23
C CYS A 124 -3.18 -6.71 -13.99
N ASP A 125 -4.11 -5.85 -14.38
CA ASP A 125 -3.82 -4.60 -15.09
C ASP A 125 -2.99 -3.63 -14.24
N ARG A 126 -3.22 -3.62 -12.92
CA ARG A 126 -2.51 -2.73 -11.99
C ARG A 126 -1.11 -3.21 -11.65
N PHE A 127 -0.89 -4.51 -11.65
CA PHE A 127 0.38 -5.15 -11.32
C PHE A 127 0.84 -6.07 -12.46
N PRO A 128 1.14 -5.50 -13.64
CA PRO A 128 1.63 -6.30 -14.75
C PRO A 128 3.02 -6.87 -14.43
N ASP A 129 3.33 -8.03 -14.99
CA ASP A 129 4.65 -8.62 -14.89
C ASP A 129 5.71 -7.64 -15.42
N ASN A 130 6.72 -7.38 -14.59
CA ASN A 130 7.75 -6.41 -14.90
C ASN A 130 9.12 -7.02 -14.56
N LYS A 131 9.77 -7.53 -15.61
CA LYS A 131 11.09 -8.16 -15.52
C LYS A 131 12.16 -7.25 -14.91
N ILE A 132 12.04 -5.93 -15.08
CA ILE A 132 12.99 -4.97 -14.49
C ILE A 132 12.83 -4.95 -12.96
N PHE A 133 11.59 -4.86 -12.48
CA PHE A 133 11.34 -4.84 -11.04
C PHE A 133 11.60 -6.19 -10.37
N GLU A 134 11.34 -7.30 -11.07
CA GLU A 134 11.73 -8.63 -10.63
C GLU A 134 13.25 -8.79 -10.56
N ALA A 135 13.99 -8.21 -11.49
CA ALA A 135 15.45 -8.30 -11.49
C ALA A 135 16.09 -7.66 -10.24
N PHE A 136 15.47 -6.64 -9.65
CA PHE A 136 15.95 -6.05 -8.39
C PHE A 136 15.88 -7.00 -7.18
N SER A 137 15.14 -8.10 -7.26
CA SER A 137 15.12 -9.15 -6.23
C SER A 137 16.49 -9.76 -5.97
N VAL A 138 17.45 -9.61 -6.91
CA VAL A 138 18.84 -10.05 -6.76
C VAL A 138 19.54 -9.44 -5.54
N PHE A 139 19.13 -8.25 -5.13
CA PHE A 139 19.70 -7.55 -3.98
C PHE A 139 19.07 -7.93 -2.63
N GLU A 140 18.03 -8.77 -2.62
CA GLU A 140 17.38 -9.21 -1.39
C GLU A 140 18.16 -10.34 -0.75
N SER A 141 18.57 -10.15 0.50
CA SER A 141 19.36 -11.14 1.25
C SER A 141 18.68 -12.51 1.40
N SER A 142 17.35 -12.58 1.30
CA SER A 142 16.57 -13.82 1.31
C SER A 142 16.75 -14.67 0.05
N ASN A 143 17.11 -14.07 -1.08
CA ASN A 143 17.25 -14.77 -2.36
C ASN A 143 18.70 -15.24 -2.61
N PHE A 144 19.64 -14.91 -1.72
CA PHE A 144 21.03 -15.31 -1.85
C PHE A 144 21.15 -16.84 -1.82
N PRO A 145 22.09 -17.42 -2.59
CA PRO A 145 22.31 -18.86 -2.59
C PRO A 145 22.61 -19.40 -1.19
N SER A 146 22.38 -20.69 -0.98
CA SER A 146 22.78 -21.35 0.27
C SER A 146 24.26 -21.76 0.26
N SER A 147 24.82 -22.01 -0.92
CA SER A 147 26.19 -22.46 -1.13
C SER A 147 27.04 -21.41 -1.84
N VAL A 148 28.31 -21.34 -1.46
CA VAL A 148 29.32 -20.49 -2.11
C VAL A 148 29.57 -20.92 -3.57
N ALA A 149 29.33 -22.19 -3.89
CA ALA A 149 29.54 -22.73 -5.23
C ALA A 149 28.59 -22.13 -6.29
N ASP A 150 27.43 -21.64 -5.86
CA ASP A 150 26.39 -21.11 -6.76
C ASP A 150 26.51 -19.57 -6.94
N LEU A 151 27.37 -18.90 -6.16
CA LEU A 151 27.56 -17.45 -6.22
C LEU A 151 28.06 -16.93 -7.58
N PRO A 152 28.94 -17.62 -8.33
CA PRO A 152 29.44 -17.11 -9.61
C PRO A 152 28.34 -16.87 -10.65
N CYS A 153 27.29 -17.70 -10.66
CA CYS A 153 26.19 -17.60 -11.63
C CYS A 153 24.96 -16.87 -11.05
N TYR A 154 25.01 -16.45 -9.78
CA TYR A 154 23.88 -15.81 -9.13
C TYR A 154 23.64 -14.41 -9.69
N GLY A 155 22.43 -14.14 -10.18
CA GLY A 155 22.02 -12.79 -10.55
C GLY A 155 22.44 -12.31 -11.94
N GLU A 156 23.12 -13.15 -12.73
CA GLU A 156 23.69 -12.75 -14.03
C GLU A 156 22.62 -12.21 -15.00
N GLN A 157 21.52 -12.95 -15.17
CA GLN A 157 20.39 -12.55 -16.02
C GLN A 157 19.69 -11.30 -15.49
N GLN A 158 19.57 -11.17 -14.16
CA GLN A 158 18.97 -10.00 -13.52
C GLN A 158 19.83 -8.76 -13.77
N LEU A 159 21.15 -8.87 -13.67
CA LEU A 159 22.06 -7.76 -13.95
C LEU A 159 22.10 -7.38 -15.41
N GLU A 160 22.06 -8.35 -16.33
CA GLU A 160 21.91 -8.08 -17.77
C GLU A 160 20.64 -7.26 -18.04
N CYS A 161 19.51 -7.71 -17.51
CA CYS A 161 18.24 -7.00 -17.60
C CYS A 161 18.31 -5.57 -17.02
N LEU A 162 18.96 -5.39 -15.87
CA LEU A 162 19.07 -4.10 -15.20
C LEU A 162 20.03 -3.15 -15.91
N GLY A 163 21.20 -3.61 -16.36
CA GLY A 163 22.17 -2.75 -17.03
C GLY A 163 21.74 -2.35 -18.44
N ASP A 164 21.06 -3.24 -19.17
CA ASP A 164 20.44 -2.89 -20.46
C ASP A 164 19.38 -1.79 -20.30
N HIS A 165 18.60 -1.85 -19.22
CA HIS A 165 17.54 -0.87 -18.95
C HIS A 165 18.07 0.46 -18.42
N TYR A 166 18.99 0.41 -17.45
CA TYR A 166 19.55 1.59 -16.80
C TYR A 166 20.90 1.91 -17.42
N SER A 167 20.91 2.68 -18.52
CA SER A 167 22.13 3.12 -19.23
C SER A 167 23.08 4.02 -18.42
N ILE A 168 22.83 4.19 -17.11
CA ILE A 168 23.71 4.88 -16.17
C ILE A 168 24.85 3.97 -15.67
N VAL A 169 24.71 2.65 -15.81
CA VAL A 169 25.76 1.68 -15.44
C VAL A 169 26.47 1.15 -16.68
N ASN A 170 27.76 0.85 -16.53
CA ASN A 170 28.54 0.14 -17.54
C ASN A 170 28.36 -1.36 -17.34
N GLN A 171 27.78 -2.04 -18.32
CA GLN A 171 27.45 -3.46 -18.27
C GLN A 171 28.68 -4.37 -18.09
N GLU A 172 29.79 -4.06 -18.77
CA GLU A 172 31.02 -4.86 -18.70
C GLU A 172 31.67 -4.73 -17.31
N GLU A 173 31.73 -3.51 -16.79
CA GLU A 173 32.26 -3.25 -15.45
C GLU A 173 31.36 -3.84 -14.36
N LEU A 174 30.03 -3.75 -14.52
CA LEU A 174 29.06 -4.33 -13.60
C LEU A 174 29.25 -5.84 -13.43
N GLN A 175 29.45 -6.57 -14.53
CA GLN A 175 29.69 -8.02 -14.47
C GLN A 175 30.98 -8.37 -13.71
N ILE A 176 32.04 -7.59 -13.90
CA ILE A 176 33.32 -7.76 -13.19
C ILE A 176 33.16 -7.44 -11.70
N GLU A 177 32.54 -6.29 -11.38
CA GLU A 177 32.25 -5.85 -10.01
C GLU A 177 31.43 -6.88 -9.27
N TRP A 178 30.40 -7.43 -9.93
CA TRP A 178 29.42 -8.32 -9.33
C TRP A 178 30.02 -9.58 -8.73
N GLY A 179 31.02 -10.17 -9.38
CA GLY A 179 31.70 -11.35 -8.86
C GLY A 179 32.25 -11.09 -7.46
N ILE A 180 33.01 -10.01 -7.28
CA ILE A 180 33.59 -9.64 -5.97
C ILE A 180 32.50 -9.16 -5.00
N PHE A 181 31.56 -8.38 -5.49
CA PHE A 181 30.45 -7.82 -4.71
C PHE A 181 29.63 -8.93 -4.05
N ASN A 182 29.26 -9.97 -4.80
CA ASN A 182 28.50 -11.11 -4.30
C ASN A 182 29.21 -11.83 -3.15
N TYR A 183 30.51 -12.08 -3.28
CA TYR A 183 31.28 -12.69 -2.20
C TYR A 183 31.34 -11.80 -0.95
N LEU A 184 31.46 -10.48 -1.12
CA LEU A 184 31.44 -9.53 -0.01
C LEU A 184 30.09 -9.55 0.73
N ILE A 185 28.97 -9.46 0.00
CA ILE A 185 27.64 -9.45 0.60
C ILE A 185 27.35 -10.78 1.29
N PHE A 186 27.66 -11.90 0.64
CA PHE A 186 27.43 -13.23 1.18
C PHE A 186 28.22 -13.48 2.48
N ASN A 187 29.48 -13.06 2.55
CA ASN A 187 30.33 -13.34 3.71
C ASN A 187 30.15 -12.36 4.87
N SER A 188 29.87 -11.08 4.59
CA SER A 188 29.93 -10.02 5.60
C SER A 188 28.58 -9.41 5.95
N TYR A 189 27.56 -9.57 5.11
CA TYR A 189 26.30 -8.84 5.22
C TYR A 189 25.05 -9.71 5.06
N LYS A 190 25.20 -11.04 5.08
CA LYS A 190 24.09 -11.98 4.97
C LYS A 190 23.08 -11.79 6.11
N GLY A 191 21.80 -11.73 5.75
CA GLY A 191 20.69 -11.58 6.70
C GLY A 191 20.37 -10.13 7.10
N LEU A 192 21.14 -9.14 6.63
CA LEU A 192 20.73 -7.74 6.77
C LEU A 192 19.49 -7.44 5.92
N SER A 193 18.69 -6.48 6.40
CA SER A 193 17.63 -5.90 5.57
C SER A 193 18.25 -5.15 4.39
N PHE A 194 17.49 -4.98 3.31
CA PHE A 194 17.97 -4.22 2.16
C PHE A 194 18.41 -2.79 2.52
N ALA A 195 17.69 -2.13 3.44
CA ALA A 195 18.02 -0.78 3.90
C ALA A 195 19.34 -0.74 4.70
N ASP A 196 19.54 -1.71 5.59
CA ASP A 196 20.77 -1.81 6.39
C ASP A 196 21.96 -2.20 5.53
N LEU A 197 21.75 -3.12 4.57
CA LEU A 197 22.75 -3.53 3.58
C LEU A 197 23.23 -2.31 2.78
N LEU A 198 22.31 -1.55 2.17
CA LEU A 198 22.66 -0.38 1.38
C LEU A 198 23.41 0.65 2.24
N THR A 199 22.95 0.90 3.45
CA THR A 199 23.61 1.84 4.38
C THR A 199 25.04 1.39 4.73
N ALA A 200 25.28 0.09 4.89
CA ALA A 200 26.59 -0.46 5.24
C ALA A 200 27.60 -0.42 4.08
N ILE A 201 27.13 -0.49 2.83
CA ILE A 201 27.99 -0.60 1.63
C ILE A 201 28.12 0.70 0.85
N ILE A 202 27.26 1.70 1.08
CA ILE A 202 27.25 2.95 0.30
C ILE A 202 28.59 3.69 0.34
N SER A 203 29.36 3.54 1.42
CA SER A 203 30.70 4.12 1.55
C SER A 203 31.74 3.49 0.61
N ARG A 204 31.42 2.36 -0.04
CA ARG A 204 32.27 1.62 -0.99
C ARG A 204 31.87 1.88 -2.45
N LYS A 205 31.15 2.97 -2.73
CA LYS A 205 30.72 3.35 -4.08
C LYS A 205 31.89 3.59 -5.05
N ASP A 206 33.06 3.92 -4.52
CA ASP A 206 34.31 3.99 -5.26
C ASP A 206 34.79 2.60 -5.77
N GLN A 207 34.49 1.53 -5.03
CA GLN A 207 34.88 0.15 -5.37
C GLN A 207 33.82 -0.57 -6.21
N PHE A 208 32.54 -0.26 -6.01
CA PHE A 208 31.41 -0.90 -6.68
C PHE A 208 30.40 0.14 -7.24
N PRO A 209 30.84 1.06 -8.12
CA PRO A 209 30.02 2.17 -8.58
C PRO A 209 28.75 1.70 -9.32
N ASN A 210 28.84 0.63 -10.12
CA ASN A 210 27.73 0.16 -10.94
C ASN A 210 26.69 -0.58 -10.08
N ALA A 211 27.14 -1.54 -9.26
CA ALA A 211 26.24 -2.33 -8.40
C ALA A 211 25.52 -1.46 -7.36
N ILE A 212 26.24 -0.54 -6.70
CA ILE A 212 25.65 0.36 -5.68
C ILE A 212 24.66 1.34 -6.33
N SER A 213 24.94 1.83 -7.55
CA SER A 213 23.99 2.71 -8.25
C SER A 213 22.67 2.01 -8.56
N LEU A 214 22.68 0.74 -8.97
CA LEU A 214 21.46 -0.05 -9.14
C LEU A 214 20.69 -0.23 -7.83
N MET A 215 21.39 -0.44 -6.70
CA MET A 215 20.75 -0.52 -5.39
C MET A 215 20.15 0.81 -4.93
N GLU A 216 20.79 1.94 -5.23
CA GLU A 216 20.22 3.26 -4.97
C GLU A 216 18.95 3.50 -5.78
N ILE A 217 18.94 3.09 -7.06
CA ILE A 217 17.75 3.15 -7.92
C ILE A 217 16.63 2.30 -7.33
N SER A 218 16.92 1.06 -6.94
CA SER A 218 15.90 0.19 -6.37
C SER A 218 15.32 0.75 -5.07
N ARG A 219 16.12 1.46 -4.27
CA ARG A 219 15.69 2.10 -3.01
C ARG A 219 14.66 3.22 -3.22
N VAL A 220 14.71 3.93 -4.35
CA VAL A 220 13.80 5.04 -4.63
C VAL A 220 12.53 4.61 -5.36
N LEU A 221 12.40 3.32 -5.71
CA LEU A 221 11.19 2.82 -6.36
C LEU A 221 9.99 2.90 -5.41
N PRO A 222 8.87 3.51 -5.84
CA PRO A 222 7.67 3.58 -5.03
C PRO A 222 6.91 2.24 -5.08
N VAL A 223 7.33 1.29 -4.25
CA VAL A 223 6.71 -0.05 -4.18
C VAL A 223 5.47 -0.05 -3.26
N SER A 224 5.32 0.98 -2.41
CA SER A 224 4.27 1.06 -1.38
C SER A 224 3.49 2.37 -1.45
N SER A 225 2.18 2.31 -1.24
CA SER A 225 1.30 3.48 -1.10
C SER A 225 1.33 4.10 0.30
N VAL A 226 2.09 3.55 1.25
CA VAL A 226 2.08 3.97 2.67
C VAL A 226 2.37 5.45 2.82
N GLU A 227 3.34 5.98 2.08
CA GLU A 227 3.70 7.39 2.18
C GLU A 227 2.59 8.29 1.60
N CYS A 228 1.90 7.84 0.55
CA CYS A 228 0.74 8.53 0.00
C CYS A 228 -0.44 8.54 0.99
N GLU A 229 -0.78 7.39 1.58
CA GLU A 229 -1.85 7.27 2.58
C GLU A 229 -1.55 8.09 3.84
N ARG A 230 -0.29 8.08 4.29
CA ARG A 230 0.19 8.95 5.38
C ARG A 230 0.02 10.42 5.01
N GLY A 231 0.33 10.80 3.78
CA GLY A 231 0.11 12.14 3.23
C GLY A 231 -1.37 12.55 3.28
N PHE A 232 -2.28 11.72 2.78
CA PHE A 232 -3.72 11.99 2.82
C PHE A 232 -4.27 12.06 4.25
N SER A 233 -3.83 11.16 5.12
CA SER A 233 -4.21 11.18 6.54
C SER A 233 -3.78 12.49 7.21
N ARG A 234 -2.54 12.94 6.99
CA ARG A 234 -2.07 14.24 7.48
C ARG A 234 -2.83 15.40 6.86
N GLN A 235 -3.12 15.34 5.56
CA GLN A 235 -3.92 16.36 4.89
C GLN A 235 -5.31 16.50 5.53
N ASN A 236 -5.98 15.38 5.85
CA ASN A 236 -7.30 15.38 6.50
C ASN A 236 -7.26 15.95 7.92
N ILE A 237 -6.14 15.80 8.64
CA ILE A 237 -5.94 16.45 9.94
C ILE A 237 -5.74 17.96 9.78
N ILE A 238 -4.98 18.38 8.77
CA ILE A 238 -4.68 19.81 8.52
C ILE A 238 -5.91 20.54 7.97
N LYS A 239 -6.63 19.94 7.02
CA LYS A 239 -7.86 20.47 6.43
C LYS A 239 -9.07 20.01 7.23
N THR A 240 -9.42 20.78 8.26
CA THR A 240 -10.67 20.59 9.00
C THR A 240 -11.81 21.37 8.33
N LYS A 241 -13.07 21.09 8.70
CA LYS A 241 -14.26 21.84 8.19
C LYS A 241 -14.16 23.36 8.36
N LEU A 242 -13.43 23.83 9.38
CA LEU A 242 -13.19 25.26 9.64
C LEU A 242 -11.90 25.79 9.00
N ARG A 243 -11.07 24.90 8.45
CA ARG A 243 -9.77 25.19 7.82
C ARG A 243 -9.70 24.61 6.40
N CYS A 244 -10.75 24.81 5.61
CA CYS A 244 -10.81 24.30 4.23
C CYS A 244 -10.15 25.22 3.19
N SER A 245 -9.97 26.51 3.50
CA SER A 245 -9.52 27.54 2.54
C SER A 245 -8.00 27.77 2.51
N LEU A 246 -7.20 26.80 2.93
CA LEU A 246 -5.74 26.90 2.81
C LEU A 246 -5.34 26.93 1.33
N GLY A 247 -4.54 27.93 0.95
CA GLY A 247 -3.85 27.94 -0.33
C GLY A 247 -2.93 26.72 -0.49
N ILE A 248 -2.68 26.30 -1.73
CA ILE A 248 -1.93 25.09 -2.05
C ILE A 248 -0.52 25.14 -1.44
N ASP A 249 0.18 26.27 -1.56
CA ASP A 249 1.55 26.44 -1.03
C ASP A 249 1.59 26.35 0.50
N ALA A 250 0.61 26.97 1.17
CA ALA A 250 0.50 26.90 2.62
C ALA A 250 0.22 25.47 3.08
N LEU A 251 -0.67 24.76 2.37
CA LEU A 251 -0.97 23.36 2.65
C LEU A 251 0.27 22.48 2.47
N ASP A 252 1.01 22.62 1.37
CA ASP A 252 2.24 21.87 1.10
C ASP A 252 3.28 22.11 2.21
N GLN A 253 3.52 23.36 2.59
CA GLN A 253 4.46 23.69 3.67
C GLN A 253 4.05 23.06 5.01
N ILE A 254 2.78 23.16 5.40
CA ILE A 254 2.28 22.57 6.64
C ILE A 254 2.36 21.04 6.58
N MET A 255 2.03 20.44 5.44
CA MET A 255 2.15 18.99 5.25
C MET A 255 3.60 18.54 5.38
N ARG A 256 4.57 19.23 4.77
CA ARG A 256 6.01 18.94 4.91
C ARG A 256 6.47 19.02 6.35
N ILE A 257 6.11 20.10 7.05
CA ILE A 257 6.44 20.27 8.48
C ILE A 257 5.81 19.15 9.30
N SER A 258 4.55 18.79 9.05
CA SER A 258 3.86 17.74 9.80
C SER A 258 4.37 16.32 9.49
N LEU A 259 4.93 16.07 8.30
CA LEU A 259 5.37 14.75 7.88
C LEU A 259 6.84 14.47 8.18
N VAL A 260 7.69 15.50 8.12
CA VAL A 260 9.16 15.40 8.17
C VAL A 260 9.77 16.28 9.28
N GLY A 261 9.02 17.27 9.77
CA GLY A 261 9.51 18.17 10.81
C GLY A 261 9.78 17.44 12.12
N ILE A 262 10.68 18.04 12.91
CA ILE A 262 10.96 17.62 14.28
C ILE A 262 9.73 17.80 15.17
N ASP A 263 9.64 17.00 16.24
CA ASP A 263 8.54 17.13 17.20
C ASP A 263 8.51 18.55 17.78
N VAL A 264 7.30 19.04 18.06
CA VAL A 264 7.10 20.39 18.62
C VAL A 264 7.88 20.57 19.94
N LYS A 265 8.08 19.49 20.70
CA LYS A 265 8.84 19.50 21.96
C LYS A 265 10.33 19.75 21.76
N ASP A 266 10.87 19.30 20.62
CA ASP A 266 12.30 19.39 20.30
C ASP A 266 12.61 20.58 19.38
N PHE A 267 11.58 21.32 18.97
CA PHE A 267 11.71 22.47 18.10
C PHE A 267 12.22 23.71 18.86
N ASP A 268 13.41 24.19 18.51
CA ASP A 268 13.91 25.49 18.95
C ASP A 268 13.29 26.62 18.09
N PRO A 269 12.43 27.48 18.67
CA PRO A 269 11.79 28.56 17.91
C PRO A 269 12.71 29.76 17.66
N VAL A 270 13.86 29.88 18.35
CA VAL A 270 14.71 31.08 18.33
C VAL A 270 15.19 31.45 16.92
N PRO A 271 15.72 30.51 16.10
CA PRO A 271 16.15 30.82 14.74
C PRO A 271 15.00 31.31 13.84
N ALA A 272 13.81 30.70 13.99
CA ALA A 272 12.63 31.07 13.21
C ALA A 272 12.14 32.48 13.58
N ILE A 273 12.18 32.84 14.86
CA ILE A 273 11.82 34.18 15.34
C ILE A 273 12.77 35.23 14.76
N HIS A 274 14.09 35.01 14.82
CA HIS A 274 15.05 35.95 14.23
C HIS A 274 14.88 36.10 12.72
N LYS A 275 14.59 34.99 12.01
CA LYS A 275 14.29 35.05 10.58
C LYS A 275 13.04 35.86 10.31
N TRP A 276 11.95 35.63 11.06
CA TRP A 276 10.71 36.38 10.94
C TRP A 276 10.93 37.88 11.19
N GLN A 277 11.66 38.25 12.25
CA GLN A 277 12.02 39.64 12.56
C GLN A 277 12.77 40.32 11.39
N SER A 278 13.73 39.61 10.78
CA SER A 278 14.50 40.14 9.65
C SER A 278 13.65 40.42 8.40
N VAL A 279 12.57 39.66 8.20
CA VAL A 279 11.65 39.81 7.06
C VAL A 279 10.56 40.85 7.36
N CYS A 280 10.09 40.91 8.62
CA CYS A 280 9.07 41.85 9.07
C CYS A 280 9.55 43.30 9.20
N ASN A 281 10.85 43.55 9.31
CA ASN A 281 11.42 44.90 9.28
C ASN A 281 11.18 45.67 7.95
N ARG A 282 10.51 45.07 6.95
CA ARG A 282 10.00 45.76 5.76
C ARG A 282 8.62 46.39 5.92
N HIS A 283 7.84 46.03 6.95
CA HIS A 283 6.58 46.69 7.28
C HIS A 283 6.79 47.66 8.43
N VAL A 284 6.86 48.96 8.09
CA VAL A 284 7.05 50.09 9.00
C VAL A 284 5.83 50.27 9.90
N TYR A 285 5.66 49.41 10.91
CA TYR A 285 4.91 49.70 12.13
C TYR A 285 5.54 48.90 13.28
N GLN A 286 6.72 49.36 13.70
CA GLN A 286 7.18 49.09 15.06
C GLN A 286 6.28 49.87 16.02
N ASN A 287 5.51 49.19 16.86
CA ASN A 287 5.64 49.33 18.33
C ASN A 287 4.58 48.56 19.12
N ASN A 288 5.04 47.99 20.25
CA ASN A 288 4.32 47.71 21.49
C ASN A 288 3.69 46.34 21.79
N ALA A 289 3.64 45.36 20.89
CA ALA A 289 3.06 44.05 21.24
C ALA A 289 4.07 43.03 21.83
N PHE A 290 5.31 42.98 21.31
CA PHE A 290 6.23 41.87 21.59
C PHE A 290 7.14 42.03 22.82
N SER A 291 7.34 43.25 23.33
CA SER A 291 8.07 43.48 24.59
C SER A 291 7.41 42.80 25.80
N LYS A 292 6.10 42.49 25.71
CA LYS A 292 5.38 41.76 26.75
C LYS A 292 5.61 40.25 26.75
N LEU A 293 5.98 39.63 25.62
CA LEU A 293 6.19 38.18 25.55
C LEU A 293 7.59 37.76 26.06
N MET A 294 8.58 38.63 25.94
CA MET A 294 9.96 38.38 26.41
C MET A 294 10.13 38.58 27.93
N ASN A 295 9.17 39.20 28.62
CA ASN A 295 9.21 39.42 30.07
C ASN A 295 8.50 38.34 30.90
N ILE A 296 8.04 37.24 30.28
CA ILE A 296 7.51 36.07 31.00
C ILE A 296 8.61 35.01 31.06
N LYS A 297 9.71 35.32 31.76
CA LYS A 297 10.65 34.38 32.38
C LYS A 297 11.76 35.20 33.05
N SER A 298 11.47 35.61 34.29
CA SER A 298 12.46 35.84 35.34
C SER A 298 11.91 35.22 36.61
#